data_AF-A0A8H4JQN2-F1
#
_entry.id   AF-A0A8H4JQN2-F1
#
_cell.length_a   1.000
_cell.length_b   1.000
_cell.length_c   1.000
_cell.angle_alpha   90.00
_cell.angle_beta   90.00
_cell.angle_gamma   90.00
#
_symmetry.space_group_name_H-M   'P 1'
#
loop_
_entity.id
_entity.type
_entity.pdbx_description
1 polymer ?
#
loop_
_entity_poly.entity_id
_entity_poly.type
_entity_poly.pdbx_seq_one_letter_code
_entity_poly.pdbx_strand_id
1 'polypeptide(L)'
;MDLKGLNAASVRYASEILDRLEILDVLARKSSYKSRRKAALAIAATQTFNRYTKDFGNMAADDRPKLYEHGIIQRLNEIVLSRTEGRRSLGCALRSGIRQSFFFNNEKKTEQGAEDTKRIQLTLILSLVVACHMGSAAKRSFTPEGFIKVDPGGLEDVEVTTDNLLSETLSKTMRPVLTGRGLDSGALPIKLVNNLNKSSVRAYITGLDSSGKVFFALHDGKLIYPDARGSRLPIKVTKEVAISLPAKGESLSITLPSFIRSGRIYFSNDDLQFFVVDRDNGNSLVQPSVTTFEIPTQTYVDFVGLVLGMTLVAKEGSTQTTAGLEADAVIKICDDLIKQRKIDNHKWTSLCIADTTGKPIRVLSPGNQHDVDPGIFGSYWKTYVDRVWERYTTQDLIIDTQSKAGMIKCRVVDYKLKCDGQERRLPKPDDKDIWGCNSGPFAISENESPIHTAIVPRLCAGLVRSTLLLESGFMQPSLGQTSYYTVNPTNHYSRIVHSYEVDGRGYAFSYDDVNPNNDEDASGVVSSDNVHLLTIHAGGPLSDYSLQ
;
A
#
# COMPACT_ATOMS: atom_id res chain seq x y z
N MET A 1 -31.51 -9.22 13.98
CA MET A 1 -30.80 -8.10 13.32
C MET A 1 -31.86 -7.07 12.97
N ASP A 2 -31.80 -5.85 13.50
CA ASP A 2 -32.82 -4.82 13.28
C ASP A 2 -32.82 -4.36 11.80
N LEU A 3 -33.98 -4.42 11.15
CA LEU A 3 -34.21 -4.02 9.75
C LEU A 3 -33.74 -2.58 9.48
N LYS A 4 -33.76 -1.69 10.47
CA LYS A 4 -33.22 -0.34 10.34
C LYS A 4 -31.70 -0.32 10.14
N GLY A 5 -30.99 -1.22 10.82
CA GLY A 5 -29.53 -1.37 10.66
C GLY A 5 -29.15 -1.92 9.29
N LEU A 6 -29.95 -2.87 8.77
CA LEU A 6 -29.75 -3.45 7.44
C LEU A 6 -30.01 -2.45 6.31
N ASN A 7 -31.05 -1.61 6.46
CA ASN A 7 -31.37 -0.54 5.51
C ASN A 7 -30.31 0.58 5.52
N ALA A 8 -29.81 0.98 6.69
CA ALA A 8 -28.75 1.98 6.80
C ALA A 8 -27.41 1.50 6.20
N ALA A 9 -27.08 0.21 6.35
CA ALA A 9 -25.91 -0.40 5.73
C ALA A 9 -26.06 -0.50 4.21
N SER A 10 -27.25 -0.86 3.73
CA SER A 10 -27.54 -0.97 2.29
C SER A 10 -27.50 0.39 1.58
N VAL A 11 -27.95 1.47 2.24
CA VAL A 11 -27.89 2.84 1.70
C VAL A 11 -26.45 3.37 1.67
N ARG A 12 -25.63 3.09 2.70
CA ARG A 12 -24.18 3.44 2.66
C ARG A 12 -23.46 2.71 1.54
N TYR A 13 -23.70 1.41 1.40
CA TYR A 13 -23.09 0.58 0.37
C TYR A 13 -23.53 1.00 -1.05
N ALA A 14 -24.81 1.40 -1.22
CA ALA A 14 -25.32 1.93 -2.48
C ALA A 14 -24.74 3.31 -2.84
N SER A 15 -24.48 4.17 -1.85
CA SER A 15 -23.82 5.46 -2.06
C SER A 15 -22.36 5.29 -2.49
N GLU A 16 -21.65 4.33 -1.89
CA GLU A 16 -20.25 4.01 -2.20
C GLU A 16 -20.11 3.36 -3.59
N ILE A 17 -21.14 2.65 -4.06
CA ILE A 17 -21.24 2.13 -5.43
C ILE A 17 -21.59 3.25 -6.43
N LEU A 18 -22.41 4.23 -6.06
CA LEU A 18 -22.74 5.40 -6.88
C LEU A 18 -21.52 6.28 -7.16
N ASP A 19 -20.70 6.56 -6.13
CA ASP A 19 -19.44 7.30 -6.28
C ASP A 19 -18.45 6.58 -7.22
N ARG A 20 -18.45 5.24 -7.21
CA ARG A 20 -17.64 4.41 -8.12
C ARG A 20 -18.23 4.31 -9.54
N LEU A 21 -19.54 4.53 -9.71
CA LEU A 21 -20.23 4.45 -11.01
C LEU A 21 -20.24 5.77 -11.79
N GLU A 22 -20.24 6.93 -11.11
CA GLU A 22 -20.06 8.22 -11.79
C GLU A 22 -18.69 8.34 -12.46
N ILE A 23 -17.67 7.65 -11.90
CA ILE A 23 -16.35 7.47 -12.51
C ILE A 23 -16.44 6.65 -13.81
N LEU A 24 -17.30 5.64 -13.87
CA LEU A 24 -17.48 4.77 -15.04
C LEU A 24 -18.27 5.43 -16.18
N ASP A 25 -19.23 6.31 -15.90
CA ASP A 25 -20.05 6.97 -16.93
C ASP A 25 -19.28 8.04 -17.71
N VAL A 26 -18.24 8.62 -17.09
CA VAL A 26 -17.31 9.56 -17.75
C VAL A 26 -16.27 8.81 -18.60
N LEU A 27 -15.74 7.67 -18.12
CA LEU A 27 -14.80 6.81 -18.84
C LEU A 27 -15.45 6.13 -20.08
N ALA A 28 -16.76 5.87 -20.04
CA ALA A 28 -17.52 5.28 -21.14
C ALA A 28 -17.51 6.14 -22.43
N ARG A 29 -17.19 7.45 -22.35
CA ARG A 29 -17.10 8.32 -23.53
C ARG A 29 -15.87 8.07 -24.40
N LYS A 30 -14.84 7.38 -23.90
CA LYS A 30 -13.59 7.08 -24.66
C LYS A 30 -13.22 5.60 -24.79
N SER A 31 -13.95 4.67 -24.16
CA SER A 31 -13.63 3.23 -24.20
C SER A 31 -14.32 2.43 -25.33
N SER A 32 -13.89 1.18 -25.56
CA SER A 32 -14.49 0.24 -26.53
C SER A 32 -15.96 -0.14 -26.19
N TYR A 33 -16.71 -0.56 -27.21
CA TYR A 33 -18.15 -0.92 -27.15
C TYR A 33 -18.49 -1.96 -26.07
N LYS A 34 -17.56 -2.89 -25.77
CA LYS A 34 -17.77 -3.96 -24.78
C LYS A 34 -17.78 -3.43 -23.34
N SER A 35 -16.98 -2.40 -23.04
CA SER A 35 -16.93 -1.76 -21.73
C SER A 35 -18.14 -0.86 -21.49
N ARG A 36 -18.62 -0.15 -22.52
CA ARG A 36 -19.86 0.65 -22.47
C ARG A 36 -21.09 -0.20 -22.13
N ARG A 37 -21.16 -1.42 -22.68
CA ARG A 37 -22.27 -2.35 -22.43
C ARG A 37 -22.29 -2.90 -21.00
N LYS A 38 -21.11 -3.12 -20.38
CA LYS A 38 -21.01 -3.56 -18.98
C LYS A 38 -21.36 -2.44 -18.00
N ALA A 39 -20.87 -1.22 -18.25
CA ALA A 39 -21.20 -0.04 -17.45
C ALA A 39 -22.71 0.28 -17.50
N ALA A 40 -23.33 0.24 -18.69
CA ALA A 40 -24.76 0.46 -18.83
C ALA A 40 -25.61 -0.59 -18.08
N LEU A 41 -25.16 -1.85 -18.03
CA LEU A 41 -25.84 -2.92 -17.29
C LEU A 41 -25.75 -2.69 -15.76
N ALA A 42 -24.58 -2.27 -15.28
CA ALA A 42 -24.34 -1.98 -13.88
C ALA A 42 -25.12 -0.74 -13.39
N ILE A 43 -25.18 0.32 -14.21
CA ILE A 43 -25.97 1.52 -13.94
C ILE A 43 -27.47 1.19 -13.91
N ALA A 44 -27.97 0.41 -14.89
CA ALA A 44 -29.37 0.01 -14.91
C ALA A 44 -29.76 -0.88 -13.72
N ALA A 45 -28.88 -1.81 -13.30
CA ALA A 45 -29.11 -2.64 -12.13
C ALA A 45 -29.15 -1.81 -10.83
N THR A 46 -28.25 -0.83 -10.70
CA THR A 46 -28.15 0.05 -9.53
C THR A 46 -29.31 1.04 -9.45
N GLN A 47 -29.74 1.61 -10.58
CA GLN A 47 -30.92 2.49 -10.64
C GLN A 47 -32.21 1.73 -10.34
N THR A 48 -32.32 0.48 -10.78
CA THR A 48 -33.46 -0.39 -10.46
C THR A 48 -33.50 -0.71 -8.97
N PHE A 49 -32.35 -0.99 -8.36
CA PHE A 49 -32.22 -1.24 -6.93
C PHE A 49 -32.53 0.01 -6.07
N ASN A 50 -32.03 1.18 -6.45
CA ASN A 50 -32.28 2.45 -5.75
C ASN A 50 -33.73 2.92 -5.87
N ARG A 51 -34.41 2.64 -6.98
CA ARG A 51 -35.84 2.96 -7.12
C ARG A 51 -36.71 1.96 -6.34
N TYR A 52 -36.30 0.70 -6.27
CA TYR A 52 -36.96 -0.34 -5.45
C TYR A 52 -36.90 -0.05 -3.95
N THR A 53 -35.78 0.49 -3.46
CA THR A 53 -35.61 0.87 -2.04
C THR A 53 -36.34 2.17 -1.68
N LYS A 54 -36.58 3.06 -2.65
CA LYS A 54 -37.25 4.36 -2.41
C LYS A 54 -38.78 4.27 -2.36
N ASP A 55 -39.39 3.31 -3.05
CA ASP A 55 -40.85 3.17 -3.17
C ASP A 55 -41.44 2.00 -2.37
N PHE A 56 -40.78 1.53 -1.31
CA PHE A 56 -41.34 0.60 -0.31
C PHE A 56 -42.47 1.21 0.55
N GLY A 57 -43.24 2.14 -0.03
CA GLY A 57 -44.45 2.74 0.53
C GLY A 57 -45.72 2.52 -0.30
N ASN A 58 -45.66 1.89 -1.48
CA ASN A 58 -46.86 1.65 -2.31
C ASN A 58 -47.00 0.16 -2.70
N MET A 59 -47.51 -0.65 -1.78
CA MET A 59 -48.04 -1.98 -2.07
C MET A 59 -49.51 -1.85 -2.52
N ALA A 60 -49.91 -2.57 -3.57
CA ALA A 60 -51.33 -2.74 -3.90
C ALA A 60 -52.01 -3.64 -2.85
N ALA A 61 -53.34 -3.55 -2.74
CA ALA A 61 -54.15 -4.16 -1.69
C ALA A 61 -54.12 -5.70 -1.54
N ASP A 62 -53.25 -6.43 -2.27
CA ASP A 62 -53.06 -7.89 -2.13
C ASP A 62 -51.60 -8.31 -1.81
N ASP A 63 -50.76 -7.36 -1.37
CA ASP A 63 -49.40 -7.59 -0.83
C ASP A 63 -48.42 -8.36 -1.75
N ARG A 64 -48.66 -8.39 -3.07
CA ARG A 64 -47.75 -9.02 -4.05
C ARG A 64 -47.03 -7.99 -4.93
N PRO A 65 -45.68 -8.04 -5.04
CA PRO A 65 -44.95 -7.19 -5.96
C PRO A 65 -45.14 -7.65 -7.41
N LYS A 66 -45.93 -6.91 -8.19
CA LYS A 66 -46.07 -7.11 -9.64
C LYS A 66 -44.96 -6.38 -10.41
N LEU A 67 -43.74 -6.87 -10.27
CA LEU A 67 -42.53 -6.30 -10.88
C LEU A 67 -42.61 -6.19 -12.43
N TYR A 68 -43.43 -7.04 -13.07
CA TYR A 68 -43.54 -7.18 -14.53
C TYR A 68 -44.57 -6.24 -15.18
N GLU A 69 -45.44 -5.59 -14.40
CA GLU A 69 -46.47 -4.65 -14.91
C GLU A 69 -46.00 -3.18 -14.84
N HIS A 70 -44.85 -2.90 -14.21
CA HIS A 70 -44.35 -1.54 -14.06
C HIS A 70 -43.79 -1.00 -15.39
N GLY A 71 -44.43 0.03 -15.95
CA GLY A 71 -44.15 0.54 -17.30
C GLY A 71 -42.69 0.95 -17.58
N ILE A 72 -41.91 1.27 -16.54
CA ILE A 72 -40.48 1.60 -16.68
C ILE A 72 -39.61 0.34 -16.82
N ILE A 73 -39.97 -0.77 -16.17
CA ILE A 73 -39.29 -2.07 -16.31
C ILE A 73 -39.56 -2.64 -17.71
N GLN A 74 -40.77 -2.46 -18.23
CA GLN A 74 -41.13 -2.86 -19.59
C GLN A 74 -40.32 -2.09 -20.64
N ARG A 75 -40.17 -0.76 -20.46
CA ARG A 75 -39.36 0.09 -21.35
C ARG A 75 -37.86 -0.22 -21.28
N LEU A 76 -37.34 -0.60 -20.11
CA LEU A 76 -35.96 -1.08 -19.92
C LEU A 76 -35.73 -2.41 -20.63
N ASN A 77 -36.68 -3.35 -20.57
CA ASN A 77 -36.61 -4.61 -21.31
C ASN A 77 -36.62 -4.40 -22.83
N GLU A 78 -37.41 -3.46 -23.35
CA GLU A 78 -37.41 -3.10 -24.78
C GLU A 78 -36.06 -2.54 -25.26
N ILE A 79 -35.40 -1.71 -24.44
CA ILE A 79 -34.08 -1.13 -24.74
C ILE A 79 -32.98 -2.21 -24.72
N VAL A 80 -33.08 -3.20 -23.85
CA VAL A 80 -32.12 -4.32 -23.76
C VAL A 80 -32.32 -5.33 -24.89
N LEU A 81 -33.58 -5.63 -25.25
CA LEU A 81 -33.91 -6.55 -26.35
C LEU A 81 -33.56 -5.97 -27.72
N SER A 82 -33.84 -4.68 -27.96
CA SER A 82 -33.47 -4.00 -29.22
C SER A 82 -31.95 -3.89 -29.46
N ARG A 83 -31.13 -4.05 -28.42
CA ARG A 83 -29.66 -3.98 -28.49
C ARG A 83 -28.96 -5.35 -28.47
N THR A 84 -29.71 -6.45 -28.53
CA THR A 84 -29.16 -7.82 -28.45
C THR A 84 -29.48 -8.71 -29.65
N GLU A 85 -30.17 -8.21 -30.68
CA GLU A 85 -30.36 -8.98 -31.92
C GLU A 85 -29.06 -9.12 -32.71
N GLY A 86 -28.44 -10.29 -32.57
CA GLY A 86 -27.33 -10.70 -33.41
C GLY A 86 -26.27 -11.54 -32.69
N ARG A 87 -26.65 -12.68 -32.06
CA ARG A 87 -25.83 -13.92 -32.00
C ARG A 87 -26.51 -15.00 -31.14
N ARG A 88 -26.68 -16.18 -31.74
CA ARG A 88 -27.42 -17.34 -31.22
C ARG A 88 -26.79 -18.07 -30.01
N SER A 89 -25.59 -17.69 -29.52
CA SER A 89 -24.91 -18.48 -28.48
C SER A 89 -25.20 -18.06 -27.02
N LEU A 90 -25.73 -16.86 -26.76
CA LEU A 90 -26.24 -16.50 -25.42
C LEU A 90 -27.72 -16.84 -25.22
N GLY A 91 -28.43 -17.14 -26.31
CA GLY A 91 -29.84 -17.50 -26.28
C GLY A 91 -30.11 -18.82 -25.56
N CYS A 92 -29.15 -19.74 -25.47
CA CYS A 92 -29.34 -21.01 -24.77
C CYS A 92 -29.22 -20.89 -23.25
N ALA A 93 -28.26 -20.11 -22.72
CA ALA A 93 -28.04 -19.98 -21.28
C ALA A 93 -29.14 -19.17 -20.58
N LEU A 94 -29.63 -18.08 -21.21
CA LEU A 94 -30.79 -17.34 -20.68
C LEU A 94 -32.10 -18.12 -20.86
N ARG A 95 -32.30 -18.85 -21.97
CA ARG A 95 -33.52 -19.66 -22.15
C ARG A 95 -33.58 -20.86 -21.20
N SER A 96 -32.45 -21.48 -20.83
CA SER A 96 -32.45 -22.60 -19.88
C SER A 96 -32.67 -22.13 -18.43
N GLY A 97 -32.03 -21.04 -18.00
CA GLY A 97 -32.20 -20.49 -16.65
C GLY A 97 -33.59 -19.91 -16.39
N ILE A 98 -34.17 -19.23 -17.39
CA ILE A 98 -35.53 -18.68 -17.28
C ILE A 98 -36.59 -19.80 -17.40
N ARG A 99 -36.39 -20.84 -18.23
CA ARG A 99 -37.33 -21.98 -18.29
C ARG A 99 -37.37 -22.82 -17.01
N GLN A 100 -36.22 -23.04 -16.35
CA GLN A 100 -36.21 -23.75 -15.06
C GLN A 100 -36.93 -22.96 -13.95
N SER A 101 -36.89 -21.63 -14.00
CA SER A 101 -37.62 -20.75 -13.07
C SER A 101 -39.14 -20.75 -13.32
N PHE A 102 -39.57 -20.98 -14.57
CA PHE A 102 -40.99 -21.00 -14.95
C PHE A 102 -41.71 -22.32 -14.61
N PHE A 103 -41.00 -23.46 -14.55
CA PHE A 103 -41.62 -24.76 -14.28
C PHE A 103 -41.89 -25.04 -12.79
N PHE A 104 -41.25 -24.32 -11.87
CA PHE A 104 -41.51 -24.48 -10.43
C PHE A 104 -42.69 -23.67 -9.91
N ASN A 105 -43.28 -22.79 -10.73
CA ASN A 105 -44.34 -21.89 -10.28
C ASN A 105 -45.75 -22.43 -10.50
N ASN A 106 -45.91 -23.68 -10.94
CA ASN A 106 -47.22 -24.26 -11.23
C ASN A 106 -47.63 -25.48 -10.39
N GLU A 107 -46.83 -25.96 -9.44
CA GLU A 107 -47.32 -26.95 -8.48
C GLU A 107 -46.85 -26.68 -7.04
N LYS A 108 -47.85 -26.37 -6.20
CA LYS A 108 -47.91 -26.37 -4.74
C LYS A 108 -47.06 -25.34 -3.95
N LYS A 109 -47.81 -24.41 -3.37
CA LYS A 109 -47.47 -23.49 -2.27
C LYS A 109 -46.97 -24.27 -1.04
N THR A 110 -45.71 -24.11 -0.65
CA THR A 110 -45.20 -24.35 0.71
C THR A 110 -44.07 -23.38 1.04
N GLU A 111 -43.93 -23.02 2.32
CA GLU A 111 -42.91 -22.08 2.85
C GLU A 111 -41.46 -22.44 2.45
N GLN A 112 -41.19 -23.73 2.20
CA GLN A 112 -39.89 -24.23 1.72
C GLN A 112 -39.48 -23.62 0.35
N GLY A 113 -40.45 -23.36 -0.54
CA GLY A 113 -40.18 -22.80 -1.87
C GLY A 113 -39.74 -21.33 -1.85
N ALA A 114 -40.13 -20.57 -0.83
CA ALA A 114 -39.70 -19.18 -0.65
C ALA A 114 -38.24 -19.10 -0.14
N GLU A 115 -37.80 -20.09 0.63
CA GLU A 115 -36.42 -20.17 1.15
C GLU A 115 -35.44 -20.67 0.09
N ASP A 116 -35.85 -21.60 -0.78
CA ASP A 116 -35.07 -22.03 -1.95
C ASP A 116 -34.97 -20.94 -3.01
N THR A 117 -36.02 -20.12 -3.21
CA THR A 117 -35.98 -18.96 -4.11
C THR A 117 -35.02 -17.87 -3.58
N LYS A 118 -34.96 -17.67 -2.25
CA LYS A 118 -33.97 -16.78 -1.61
C LYS A 118 -32.54 -17.30 -1.77
N ARG A 119 -32.31 -18.62 -1.62
CA ARG A 119 -30.99 -19.25 -1.85
C ARG A 119 -30.54 -19.12 -3.30
N ILE A 120 -31.43 -19.30 -4.27
CA ILE A 120 -31.12 -19.18 -5.70
C ILE A 120 -30.84 -17.72 -6.08
N GLN A 121 -31.59 -16.74 -5.54
CA GLN A 121 -31.29 -15.31 -5.76
C GLN A 121 -29.97 -14.89 -5.10
N LEU A 122 -29.67 -15.37 -3.90
CA LEU A 122 -28.40 -15.09 -3.23
C LEU A 122 -27.21 -15.70 -4.00
N THR A 123 -27.38 -16.89 -4.56
CA THR A 123 -26.37 -17.57 -5.40
C THR A 123 -26.15 -16.84 -6.73
N LEU A 124 -27.21 -16.29 -7.34
CA LEU A 124 -27.12 -15.47 -8.56
C LEU A 124 -26.44 -14.12 -8.30
N ILE A 125 -26.73 -13.47 -7.17
CA ILE A 125 -26.07 -12.24 -6.72
C ILE A 125 -24.59 -12.52 -6.44
N LEU A 126 -24.27 -13.62 -5.74
CA LEU A 126 -22.87 -14.04 -5.52
C LEU A 126 -22.14 -14.30 -6.84
N SER A 127 -22.80 -14.95 -7.80
CA SER A 127 -22.23 -15.26 -9.12
C SER A 127 -21.99 -14.01 -9.98
N LEU A 128 -22.86 -13.00 -9.88
CA LEU A 128 -22.72 -11.72 -10.57
C LEU A 128 -21.68 -10.80 -9.92
N VAL A 129 -21.54 -10.85 -8.59
CA VAL A 129 -20.48 -10.17 -7.84
C VAL A 129 -19.12 -10.81 -8.14
N VAL A 130 -19.04 -12.14 -8.20
CA VAL A 130 -17.84 -12.88 -8.63
C VAL A 130 -17.49 -12.54 -10.08
N ALA A 131 -18.48 -12.50 -10.99
CA ALA A 131 -18.25 -12.13 -12.39
C ALA A 131 -17.85 -10.66 -12.60
N CYS A 132 -18.17 -9.76 -11.65
CA CYS A 132 -17.67 -8.37 -11.64
C CYS A 132 -16.30 -8.23 -10.96
N HIS A 133 -15.94 -9.11 -10.03
CA HIS A 133 -14.59 -9.18 -9.43
C HIS A 133 -13.57 -9.90 -10.31
N MET A 134 -14.02 -10.63 -11.33
CA MET A 134 -13.15 -11.05 -12.42
C MET A 134 -12.91 -9.87 -13.36
N GLY A 135 -12.19 -8.86 -12.85
CA GLY A 135 -11.23 -8.16 -13.68
C GLY A 135 -10.44 -9.21 -14.43
N SER A 136 -10.19 -8.99 -15.72
CA SER A 136 -9.35 -9.90 -16.49
C SER A 136 -8.03 -9.98 -15.74
N ALA A 137 -7.79 -11.05 -14.98
CA ALA A 137 -6.48 -11.31 -14.41
C ALA A 137 -5.56 -11.39 -15.63
N ALA A 138 -4.81 -10.33 -15.89
CA ALA A 138 -3.71 -10.39 -16.84
C ALA A 138 -2.92 -11.63 -16.43
N LYS A 139 -2.74 -12.57 -17.36
CA LYS A 139 -1.96 -13.79 -17.09
C LYS A 139 -0.56 -13.32 -16.71
N ARG A 140 -0.26 -13.26 -15.41
CA ARG A 140 1.06 -12.90 -14.92
C ARG A 140 2.07 -13.85 -15.55
N SER A 141 3.03 -13.28 -16.25
CA SER A 141 4.12 -14.04 -16.84
C SER A 141 5.22 -14.19 -15.80
N PHE A 142 5.80 -15.39 -15.70
CA PHE A 142 6.84 -15.69 -14.72
C PHE A 142 8.11 -16.17 -15.43
N THR A 143 9.27 -15.94 -14.82
CA THR A 143 10.52 -16.60 -15.23
C THR A 143 10.53 -18.07 -14.76
N PRO A 144 11.41 -18.94 -15.28
CA PRO A 144 11.56 -20.32 -14.77
C PRO A 144 11.87 -20.40 -13.28
N GLU A 145 12.55 -19.39 -12.74
CA GLU A 145 12.89 -19.25 -11.33
C GLU A 145 11.68 -18.83 -10.49
N GLY A 146 10.59 -18.39 -11.11
CA GLY A 146 9.36 -17.95 -10.44
C GLY A 146 9.33 -16.45 -10.13
N PHE A 147 10.15 -15.64 -10.79
CA PHE A 147 10.08 -14.18 -10.72
C PHE A 147 8.90 -13.66 -11.52
N ILE A 148 8.28 -12.56 -11.11
CA ILE A 148 7.19 -11.93 -11.85
C ILE A 148 7.79 -11.06 -12.96
N LYS A 149 7.39 -11.26 -14.22
CA LYS A 149 7.80 -10.38 -15.31
C LYS A 149 6.93 -9.12 -15.34
N VAL A 150 7.57 -7.97 -15.58
CA VAL A 150 6.86 -6.70 -15.77
C VAL A 150 5.92 -6.75 -16.98
N ASP A 151 4.77 -6.10 -16.83
CA ASP A 151 3.80 -5.84 -17.89
C ASP A 151 3.33 -4.38 -17.75
N PRO A 152 3.92 -3.41 -18.49
CA PRO A 152 3.57 -2.01 -18.35
C PRO A 152 2.21 -1.71 -19.00
N GLY A 153 1.18 -1.47 -18.19
CA GLY A 153 -0.14 -1.03 -18.63
C GLY A 153 -0.22 0.45 -19.05
N GLY A 154 -1.43 0.92 -19.27
CA GLY A 154 -1.75 2.27 -19.76
C GLY A 154 -2.36 3.19 -18.70
N LEU A 155 -2.83 4.37 -19.11
CA LEU A 155 -3.48 5.34 -18.21
C LEU A 155 -4.71 4.78 -17.46
N GLU A 156 -5.37 3.77 -18.04
CA GLU A 156 -6.56 3.13 -17.47
C GLU A 156 -6.23 2.22 -16.27
N ASP A 157 -4.95 1.90 -16.08
CA ASP A 157 -4.44 1.00 -15.04
C ASP A 157 -3.85 1.79 -13.84
N VAL A 158 -3.91 3.13 -13.89
CA VAL A 158 -3.52 4.02 -12.77
C VAL A 158 -4.52 3.87 -11.63
N GLU A 159 -4.10 3.23 -10.55
CA GLU A 159 -4.89 3.12 -9.34
C GLU A 159 -4.63 4.30 -8.40
N VAL A 160 -5.70 4.85 -7.82
CA VAL A 160 -5.61 5.88 -6.78
C VAL A 160 -6.13 5.30 -5.47
N THR A 161 -5.24 5.06 -4.53
CA THR A 161 -5.54 4.54 -3.20
C THR A 161 -5.23 5.60 -2.14
N THR A 162 -5.61 5.38 -0.89
CA THR A 162 -5.16 6.25 0.21
C THR A 162 -3.65 6.16 0.42
N ASP A 163 -3.05 5.03 0.05
CA ASP A 163 -1.67 4.69 0.38
C ASP A 163 -0.67 5.31 -0.60
N ASN A 164 -1.11 5.61 -1.82
CA ASN A 164 -0.30 6.28 -2.84
C ASN A 164 -0.61 7.78 -3.02
N LEU A 165 -1.40 8.38 -2.12
CA LEU A 165 -1.73 9.81 -2.18
C LEU A 165 -0.94 10.64 -1.19
N LEU A 166 -0.15 11.57 -1.71
CA LEU A 166 0.32 12.72 -0.93
C LEU A 166 -0.72 13.83 -1.03
N SER A 167 -1.57 13.93 -0.01
CA SER A 167 -2.68 14.90 0.00
C SER A 167 -2.29 16.23 0.62
N GLU A 168 -2.76 17.31 0.01
CA GLU A 168 -2.73 18.63 0.63
C GLU A 168 -3.43 18.62 1.99
N THR A 169 -2.84 19.32 2.94
CA THR A 169 -3.39 19.52 4.27
C THR A 169 -3.36 21.00 4.58
N LEU A 170 -4.32 21.71 3.97
CA LEU A 170 -4.50 23.16 4.06
C LEU A 170 -5.09 23.53 5.43
N SER A 171 -4.27 23.57 6.48
CA SER A 171 -4.71 24.03 7.80
C SER A 171 -4.22 25.44 8.10
N LYS A 172 -5.12 26.33 8.54
CA LYS A 172 -4.80 27.68 9.04
C LYS A 172 -4.06 27.66 10.38
N THR A 173 -4.01 26.51 11.08
CA THR A 173 -3.37 26.39 12.39
C THR A 173 -2.62 25.06 12.46
N MET A 174 -1.54 24.96 11.71
CA MET A 174 -0.72 23.76 11.76
C MET A 174 0.33 23.91 12.86
N ARG A 175 0.15 23.15 13.94
CA ARG A 175 1.23 22.94 14.92
C ARG A 175 2.19 21.92 14.32
N PRO A 176 3.50 22.20 14.23
CA PRO A 176 4.46 21.22 13.76
C PRO A 176 4.40 20.00 14.69
N VAL A 177 4.22 18.81 14.10
CA VAL A 177 4.20 17.50 14.80
C VAL A 177 5.51 17.25 15.56
N LEU A 178 6.56 18.00 15.23
CA LEU A 178 7.74 18.18 16.06
C LEU A 178 7.65 19.55 16.75
N THR A 179 7.37 19.57 18.05
CA THR A 179 7.50 20.78 18.87
C THR A 179 8.96 21.26 18.81
N GLY A 180 9.26 22.22 17.94
CA GLY A 180 10.60 22.83 17.83
C GLY A 180 11.04 23.28 16.44
N ARG A 181 10.46 22.79 15.33
CA ARG A 181 10.78 23.29 13.99
C ARG A 181 9.82 24.40 13.57
N GLY A 182 10.16 25.63 13.94
CA GLY A 182 9.51 26.84 13.44
C GLY A 182 9.87 27.16 11.98
N LEU A 183 9.24 28.18 11.41
CA LEU A 183 9.56 28.77 10.10
C LEU A 183 11.00 29.31 9.99
N ASP A 184 11.74 29.31 11.10
CA ASP A 184 13.10 29.81 11.27
C ASP A 184 14.20 28.76 11.00
N SER A 185 13.84 27.55 10.54
CA SER A 185 14.85 26.58 10.07
C SER A 185 15.59 27.11 8.84
N GLY A 186 16.90 26.85 8.75
CA GLY A 186 17.67 27.19 7.56
C GLY A 186 17.20 26.39 6.33
N ALA A 187 17.39 26.94 5.13
CA ALA A 187 17.26 26.17 3.89
C ALA A 187 18.14 24.92 3.95
N LEU A 188 17.72 23.81 3.32
CA LEU A 188 18.45 22.55 3.32
C LEU A 188 19.27 22.42 2.03
N PRO A 189 20.60 22.54 2.07
CA PRO A 189 21.44 22.27 0.92
C PRO A 189 21.49 20.77 0.69
N ILE A 190 21.22 20.35 -0.54
CA ILE A 190 21.37 18.97 -0.98
C ILE A 190 22.35 18.88 -2.15
N LYS A 191 22.99 17.74 -2.27
CA LYS A 191 23.86 17.39 -3.40
C LYS A 191 23.44 16.02 -3.93
N LEU A 192 23.12 15.96 -5.22
CA LEU A 192 22.77 14.72 -5.90
C LEU A 192 23.96 14.26 -6.74
N VAL A 193 24.44 13.04 -6.51
CA VAL A 193 25.61 12.47 -7.19
C VAL A 193 25.18 11.31 -8.07
N ASN A 194 25.65 11.27 -9.32
CA ASN A 194 25.40 10.14 -10.22
C ASN A 194 26.58 9.17 -10.20
N ASN A 195 26.43 8.00 -9.58
CA ASN A 195 27.42 6.93 -9.61
C ASN A 195 27.11 5.84 -10.66
N LEU A 196 25.98 5.94 -11.36
CA LEU A 196 25.58 4.97 -12.36
C LEU A 196 26.35 5.20 -13.68
N ASN A 197 26.65 4.11 -14.40
CA ASN A 197 27.22 4.15 -15.75
C ASN A 197 26.23 4.61 -16.83
N LYS A 198 25.18 5.38 -16.46
CA LYS A 198 24.10 5.83 -17.34
C LYS A 198 24.02 7.36 -17.32
N SER A 199 23.95 7.96 -18.51
CA SER A 199 23.82 9.41 -18.68
C SER A 199 22.38 9.92 -18.55
N SER A 200 21.39 9.04 -18.35
CA SER A 200 19.95 9.37 -18.36
C SER A 200 19.29 9.34 -16.98
N VAL A 201 20.05 9.34 -15.90
CA VAL A 201 19.49 9.27 -14.55
C VAL A 201 18.77 10.58 -14.24
N ARG A 202 17.50 10.48 -13.84
CA ARG A 202 16.66 11.62 -13.48
C ARG A 202 16.30 11.55 -12.00
N ALA A 203 16.26 12.71 -11.36
CA ALA A 203 15.78 12.92 -10.01
C ALA A 203 14.43 13.66 -10.02
N TYR A 204 13.57 13.42 -9.02
CA TYR A 204 12.32 14.15 -8.83
C TYR A 204 12.13 14.42 -7.34
N ILE A 205 11.96 15.67 -6.95
CA ILE A 205 11.85 16.05 -5.54
C ILE A 205 10.43 16.53 -5.28
N THR A 206 9.71 15.91 -4.35
CA THR A 206 8.35 16.30 -3.97
C THR A 206 8.16 16.30 -2.46
N GLY A 207 7.14 17.00 -1.97
CA GLY A 207 6.76 17.04 -0.56
C GLY A 207 5.62 18.02 -0.31
N LEU A 208 5.38 18.31 0.96
CA LEU A 208 4.46 19.36 1.40
C LEU A 208 5.24 20.55 1.95
N ASP A 209 4.89 21.76 1.51
CA ASP A 209 5.48 22.99 2.03
C ASP A 209 4.89 23.38 3.40
N SER A 210 5.31 24.54 3.93
CA SER A 210 4.83 25.06 5.21
C SER A 210 3.34 25.41 5.24
N SER A 211 2.73 25.64 4.07
CA SER A 211 1.27 25.85 3.94
C SER A 211 0.50 24.54 3.77
N GLY A 212 1.21 23.41 3.66
CA GLY A 212 0.62 22.11 3.39
C GLY A 212 0.25 21.88 1.94
N LYS A 213 0.82 22.66 1.01
CA LYS A 213 0.66 22.47 -0.43
C LYS A 213 1.67 21.46 -0.97
N VAL A 214 1.22 20.61 -1.88
CA VAL A 214 2.07 19.67 -2.61
C VAL A 214 2.94 20.44 -3.60
N PHE A 215 4.23 20.14 -3.64
CA PHE A 215 5.15 20.74 -4.60
C PHE A 215 6.06 19.72 -5.30
N PHE A 216 6.67 20.14 -6.41
CA PHE A 216 7.89 19.59 -6.98
C PHE A 216 9.00 20.65 -6.90
N ALA A 217 10.18 20.28 -6.42
CA ALA A 217 11.35 21.16 -6.49
C ALA A 217 12.13 20.89 -7.79
N LEU A 218 12.58 21.96 -8.45
CA LEU A 218 13.36 21.92 -9.69
C LEU A 218 14.87 21.94 -9.42
N HIS A 219 15.65 21.82 -10.50
CA HIS A 219 17.11 21.84 -10.46
C HIS A 219 17.71 23.13 -9.87
N ASP A 220 16.97 24.24 -9.86
CA ASP A 220 17.37 25.54 -9.30
C ASP A 220 16.79 25.81 -7.90
N GLY A 221 16.10 24.82 -7.30
CA GLY A 221 15.44 24.94 -6.01
C GLY A 221 14.08 25.64 -6.04
N LYS A 222 13.61 26.13 -7.21
CA LYS A 222 12.25 26.68 -7.33
C LYS A 222 11.20 25.58 -7.16
N LEU A 223 10.06 25.96 -6.60
CA LEU A 223 8.93 25.07 -6.36
C LEU A 223 7.87 25.24 -7.45
N ILE A 224 7.38 24.12 -7.96
CA ILE A 224 6.21 24.03 -8.84
C ILE A 224 5.08 23.33 -8.08
N TYR A 225 3.89 23.91 -8.14
CA TYR A 225 2.69 23.32 -7.59
C TYR A 225 1.89 22.64 -8.73
N PRO A 226 1.66 21.32 -8.68
CA PRO A 226 0.75 20.63 -9.59
C PRO A 226 -0.70 21.01 -9.27
N ASP A 227 -1.55 21.02 -10.30
CA ASP A 227 -2.95 21.46 -10.18
C ASP A 227 -3.86 20.50 -10.95
N ALA A 228 -4.80 19.88 -10.22
CA ALA A 228 -5.82 18.99 -10.75
C ALA A 228 -6.98 19.73 -11.42
N ARG A 229 -7.03 21.07 -11.35
CA ARG A 229 -8.05 21.90 -12.00
C ARG A 229 -9.48 21.46 -11.68
N GLY A 230 -9.71 20.99 -10.44
CA GLY A 230 -11.02 20.50 -9.99
C GLY A 230 -11.33 19.04 -10.32
N SER A 231 -10.39 18.29 -10.93
CA SER A 231 -10.66 16.93 -11.41
C SER A 231 -10.43 15.87 -10.34
N ARG A 232 -11.48 15.12 -10.00
CA ARG A 232 -11.37 13.89 -9.18
C ARG A 232 -10.70 12.73 -9.91
N LEU A 233 -10.55 12.82 -11.24
CA LEU A 233 -9.80 11.84 -12.05
C LEU A 233 -8.32 12.23 -12.14
N PRO A 234 -7.39 11.27 -12.16
CA PRO A 234 -5.95 11.52 -12.32
C PRO A 234 -5.64 12.37 -13.55
N ILE A 235 -5.03 13.53 -13.34
CA ILE A 235 -4.45 14.35 -14.41
C ILE A 235 -2.93 14.19 -14.36
N LYS A 236 -2.34 13.81 -15.49
CA LYS A 236 -0.88 13.72 -15.61
C LYS A 236 -0.22 15.07 -15.35
N VAL A 237 0.81 15.10 -14.52
CA VAL A 237 1.66 16.28 -14.33
C VAL A 237 2.49 16.45 -15.61
N THR A 238 2.18 17.49 -16.39
CA THR A 238 2.83 17.76 -17.69
C THR A 238 3.96 18.78 -17.62
N LYS A 239 4.13 19.46 -16.48
CA LYS A 239 5.27 20.36 -16.26
C LYS A 239 6.55 19.53 -16.20
N GLU A 240 7.64 20.05 -16.73
CA GLU A 240 8.95 19.42 -16.64
C GLU A 240 9.44 19.48 -15.19
N VAL A 241 9.22 18.38 -14.47
CA VAL A 241 9.59 18.19 -13.06
C VAL A 241 10.79 17.26 -12.88
N ALA A 242 11.29 16.69 -13.98
CA ALA A 242 12.48 15.85 -13.99
C ALA A 242 13.74 16.71 -13.84
N ILE A 243 14.64 16.30 -12.95
CA ILE A 243 15.96 16.89 -12.77
C ILE A 243 16.97 15.92 -13.37
N SER A 244 17.54 16.24 -14.53
CA SER A 244 18.59 15.44 -15.13
C SER A 244 19.85 15.50 -14.27
N LEU A 245 20.33 14.34 -13.81
CA LEU A 245 21.63 14.27 -13.13
C LEU A 245 22.77 14.43 -14.14
N PRO A 246 23.92 14.97 -13.71
CA PRO A 246 25.08 15.12 -14.56
C PRO A 246 25.76 13.77 -14.85
N ALA A 247 26.89 13.81 -15.56
CA ALA A 247 27.61 12.59 -15.94
C ALA A 247 28.07 11.80 -14.70
N LYS A 248 28.46 10.54 -14.91
CA LYS A 248 28.97 9.69 -13.83
C LYS A 248 30.13 10.38 -13.10
N GLY A 249 30.07 10.39 -11.77
CA GLY A 249 31.06 11.00 -10.88
C GLY A 249 30.86 12.50 -10.69
N GLU A 250 29.97 13.14 -11.45
CA GLU A 250 29.60 14.54 -11.26
C GLU A 250 28.40 14.66 -10.31
N SER A 251 28.12 15.90 -9.90
CA SER A 251 27.08 16.19 -8.93
C SER A 251 26.33 17.48 -9.23
N LEU A 252 25.06 17.52 -8.82
CA LEU A 252 24.19 18.69 -8.89
C LEU A 252 23.84 19.15 -7.47
N SER A 253 24.06 20.42 -7.18
CA SER A 253 23.67 21.03 -5.89
C SER A 253 22.34 21.77 -6.02
N ILE A 254 21.45 21.55 -5.07
CA ILE A 254 20.12 22.16 -5.00
C ILE A 254 19.92 22.67 -3.57
N THR A 255 19.32 23.84 -3.40
CA THR A 255 18.92 24.33 -2.09
C THR A 255 17.42 24.20 -1.94
N LEU A 256 16.98 23.37 -1.01
CA LEU A 256 15.57 23.16 -0.69
C LEU A 256 15.07 24.18 0.34
N PRO A 257 13.77 24.52 0.33
CA PRO A 257 13.18 25.43 1.31
C PRO A 257 13.37 24.96 2.76
N SER A 258 13.26 25.91 3.69
CA SER A 258 13.47 25.71 5.12
C SER A 258 12.53 24.69 5.77
N PHE A 259 11.35 24.52 5.19
CA PHE A 259 10.34 23.62 5.72
C PHE A 259 9.78 22.75 4.60
N ILE A 260 9.99 21.45 4.76
CA ILE A 260 9.38 20.39 3.97
C ILE A 260 8.93 19.30 4.95
N ARG A 261 7.73 18.76 4.75
CA ARG A 261 7.29 17.53 5.41
C ARG A 261 6.83 16.53 4.35
N SER A 262 6.86 15.24 4.71
CA SER A 262 6.49 14.14 3.82
C SER A 262 7.22 14.19 2.47
N GLY A 263 8.50 14.62 2.50
CA GLY A 263 9.31 14.80 1.30
C GLY A 263 9.86 13.48 0.75
N ARG A 264 10.00 13.37 -0.57
CA ARG A 264 10.63 12.24 -1.27
C ARG A 264 11.53 12.75 -2.40
N ILE A 265 12.70 12.12 -2.57
CA ILE A 265 13.61 12.36 -3.70
C ILE A 265 13.71 11.07 -4.50
N TYR A 266 13.09 11.06 -5.68
CA TYR A 266 13.04 9.90 -6.52
C TYR A 266 14.16 9.84 -7.54
N PHE A 267 14.82 8.69 -7.74
CA PHE A 267 15.73 8.46 -8.85
C PHE A 267 15.18 7.43 -9.83
N SER A 268 15.42 7.63 -11.13
CA SER A 268 15.02 6.71 -12.18
C SER A 268 15.98 6.75 -13.37
N ASN A 269 16.11 5.64 -14.09
CA ASN A 269 16.83 5.60 -15.38
C ASN A 269 15.98 6.10 -16.56
N ASP A 270 14.66 6.18 -16.34
CA ASP A 270 13.64 6.56 -17.32
C ASP A 270 12.69 7.63 -16.74
N ASP A 271 11.74 8.10 -17.55
CA ASP A 271 10.76 9.09 -17.10
C ASP A 271 9.73 8.49 -16.12
N LEU A 272 9.68 9.04 -14.91
CA LEU A 272 8.61 8.74 -13.97
C LEU A 272 7.38 9.59 -14.33
N GLN A 273 6.21 8.97 -14.26
CA GLN A 273 4.95 9.65 -14.46
C GLN A 273 4.29 9.93 -13.11
N PHE A 274 3.84 11.16 -12.95
CA PHE A 274 3.11 11.62 -11.77
C PHE A 274 1.73 12.08 -12.20
N PHE A 275 0.75 11.89 -11.33
CA PHE A 275 -0.62 12.36 -11.54
C PHE A 275 -1.09 13.17 -10.35
N VAL A 276 -2.02 14.09 -10.57
CA VAL A 276 -2.64 14.89 -9.53
C VAL A 276 -4.15 14.73 -9.61
N VAL A 277 -4.79 14.61 -8.46
CA VAL A 277 -6.25 14.53 -8.32
C VAL A 277 -6.71 15.62 -7.37
N ASP A 278 -7.92 16.12 -7.59
CA ASP A 278 -8.60 17.00 -6.64
C ASP A 278 -9.37 16.14 -5.62
N ARG A 279 -9.15 16.40 -4.34
CA ARG A 279 -9.86 15.78 -3.22
C ARG A 279 -10.47 16.90 -2.38
N ASP A 280 -11.39 16.54 -1.49
CA ASP A 280 -12.19 17.53 -0.74
C ASP A 280 -11.35 18.53 0.09
N ASN A 281 -10.04 18.26 0.27
CA ASN A 281 -9.07 19.11 1.00
C ASN A 281 -8.02 19.80 0.11
N GLY A 282 -8.13 19.73 -1.22
CA GLY A 282 -7.19 20.32 -2.18
C GLY A 282 -6.56 19.29 -3.13
N ASN A 283 -5.48 19.70 -3.78
CA ASN A 283 -4.77 18.82 -4.72
C ASN A 283 -4.06 17.70 -3.97
N SER A 284 -4.09 16.48 -4.50
CA SER A 284 -3.30 15.35 -4.00
C SER A 284 -2.45 14.78 -5.12
N LEU A 285 -1.16 14.61 -4.85
CA LEU A 285 -0.24 13.94 -5.76
C LEU A 285 -0.43 12.43 -5.63
N VAL A 286 -0.77 11.79 -6.74
CA VAL A 286 -0.66 10.34 -6.91
C VAL A 286 0.82 10.03 -7.08
N GLN A 287 1.40 9.54 -6.00
CA GLN A 287 2.77 9.06 -5.97
C GLN A 287 2.84 7.73 -6.71
N PRO A 288 3.98 7.40 -7.34
CA PRO A 288 4.14 6.10 -7.96
C PRO A 288 3.90 4.96 -6.95
N SER A 289 3.22 3.89 -7.39
CA SER A 289 2.97 2.69 -6.58
C SER A 289 3.54 1.45 -7.28
N VAL A 290 4.18 0.57 -6.48
CA VAL A 290 4.77 -0.68 -6.95
C VAL A 290 3.84 -1.89 -6.90
N THR A 291 2.70 -1.78 -6.21
CA THR A 291 1.69 -2.86 -6.09
C THR A 291 0.76 -2.90 -7.29
N THR A 292 0.53 -1.75 -7.93
CA THR A 292 0.21 -1.70 -9.35
C THR A 292 1.49 -2.07 -10.08
N PHE A 293 1.49 -3.08 -10.95
CA PHE A 293 2.69 -3.61 -11.64
C PHE A 293 3.41 -2.62 -12.58
N GLU A 294 3.20 -1.32 -12.40
CA GLU A 294 3.24 -0.35 -13.49
C GLU A 294 3.98 0.96 -13.18
N ILE A 295 4.40 1.28 -11.94
CA ILE A 295 5.26 2.47 -11.72
C ILE A 295 6.31 2.24 -10.58
N PRO A 296 7.59 2.64 -10.70
CA PRO A 296 8.58 2.50 -9.62
C PRO A 296 8.42 3.57 -8.52
N THR A 297 8.77 3.26 -7.24
CA THR A 297 9.34 4.10 -6.12
C THR A 297 8.67 3.86 -4.74
N GLN A 298 9.26 3.97 -3.52
CA GLN A 298 10.66 4.02 -3.01
C GLN A 298 10.72 3.83 -1.48
N THR A 299 11.42 2.78 -1.03
CA THR A 299 12.20 2.50 0.22
C THR A 299 12.40 0.97 0.25
N TYR A 300 13.38 0.36 0.95
CA TYR A 300 13.40 -1.13 1.02
C TYR A 300 12.19 -1.70 1.77
N VAL A 301 11.50 -0.89 2.58
CA VAL A 301 10.15 -1.18 3.10
C VAL A 301 9.17 -1.50 1.96
N ASP A 302 9.35 -0.87 0.79
CA ASP A 302 8.53 -1.10 -0.39
C ASP A 302 9.17 -2.07 -1.39
N PHE A 303 10.46 -1.85 -1.72
CA PHE A 303 11.27 -2.68 -2.60
C PHE A 303 12.76 -2.29 -2.65
N VAL A 304 13.59 -3.22 -3.12
CA VAL A 304 14.98 -2.96 -3.54
C VAL A 304 15.04 -2.75 -5.04
N GLY A 305 15.62 -1.63 -5.49
CA GLY A 305 15.72 -1.24 -6.90
C GLY A 305 17.04 -0.55 -7.20
N LEU A 306 17.00 0.74 -7.51
CA LEU A 306 18.23 1.53 -7.60
C LEU A 306 18.87 1.66 -6.22
N VAL A 307 20.14 1.31 -6.15
CA VAL A 307 20.96 1.40 -4.94
C VAL A 307 21.26 2.86 -4.62
N LEU A 308 21.04 3.28 -3.38
CA LEU A 308 21.27 4.65 -2.93
C LEU A 308 22.21 4.67 -1.73
N GLY A 309 23.14 5.63 -1.70
CA GLY A 309 23.95 5.94 -0.52
C GLY A 309 23.70 7.37 -0.06
N MET A 310 23.88 7.65 1.23
CA MET A 310 23.62 8.96 1.82
C MET A 310 24.76 9.42 2.73
N THR A 311 25.00 10.73 2.74
CA THR A 311 25.93 11.37 3.67
C THR A 311 25.34 12.68 4.15
N LEU A 312 25.25 12.86 5.46
CA LEU A 312 24.80 14.08 6.11
C LEU A 312 25.98 14.70 6.87
N VAL A 313 26.30 15.94 6.54
CA VAL A 313 27.30 16.74 7.24
C VAL A 313 26.57 17.81 8.02
N ALA A 314 26.83 17.89 9.32
CA ALA A 314 26.31 18.95 10.19
C ALA A 314 27.24 20.18 10.17
N LYS A 315 26.76 21.36 10.60
CA LYS A 315 27.57 22.59 10.54
C LYS A 315 28.76 22.59 11.48
N GLU A 316 28.72 21.81 12.57
CA GLU A 316 29.87 21.57 13.43
C GLU A 316 30.92 20.63 12.83
N GLY A 317 30.64 20.05 11.65
CA GLY A 317 31.56 19.18 10.90
C GLY A 317 31.37 17.68 11.16
N SER A 318 30.45 17.29 12.05
CA SER A 318 30.11 15.88 12.26
C SER A 318 29.50 15.29 10.97
N THR A 319 29.83 14.05 10.65
CA THR A 319 29.34 13.34 9.46
C THR A 319 28.62 12.07 9.87
N GLN A 320 27.43 11.86 9.31
CA GLN A 320 26.72 10.59 9.35
C GLN A 320 26.59 10.05 7.93
N THR A 321 26.76 8.75 7.77
CA THR A 321 26.69 8.07 6.47
C THR A 321 25.72 6.91 6.53
N THR A 322 25.24 6.51 5.37
CA THR A 322 24.62 5.22 5.10
C THR A 322 25.15 4.78 3.74
N ALA A 323 25.94 3.71 3.73
CA ALA A 323 26.68 3.31 2.54
C ALA A 323 25.75 2.87 1.41
N GLY A 324 24.64 2.22 1.78
CA GLY A 324 23.69 1.60 0.88
C GLY A 324 24.14 0.22 0.41
N LEU A 325 23.28 -0.41 -0.38
CA LEU A 325 23.54 -1.73 -0.93
C LEU A 325 24.76 -1.75 -1.87
N GLU A 326 25.29 -2.94 -2.12
CA GLU A 326 26.22 -3.15 -3.22
C GLU A 326 25.56 -3.04 -4.61
N ALA A 327 26.34 -2.74 -5.64
CA ALA A 327 25.83 -2.34 -6.97
C ALA A 327 24.96 -3.39 -7.69
N ASP A 328 25.16 -4.68 -7.42
CA ASP A 328 24.42 -5.81 -8.01
C ASP A 328 23.46 -6.50 -7.03
N ALA A 329 23.15 -5.85 -5.90
CA ALA A 329 22.34 -6.42 -4.82
C ALA A 329 20.98 -6.96 -5.30
N VAL A 330 20.27 -6.31 -6.24
CA VAL A 330 18.99 -6.82 -6.76
C VAL A 330 19.11 -8.25 -7.29
N ILE A 331 20.18 -8.55 -8.03
CA ILE A 331 20.39 -9.88 -8.62
C ILE A 331 20.71 -10.88 -7.50
N LYS A 332 21.65 -10.53 -6.63
CA LYS A 332 22.11 -11.40 -5.55
C LYS A 332 21.04 -11.67 -4.49
N ILE A 333 20.22 -10.68 -4.14
CA ILE A 333 19.03 -10.85 -3.29
C ILE A 333 18.07 -11.86 -3.93
N CYS A 334 17.81 -11.76 -5.23
CA CYS A 334 16.95 -12.73 -5.92
C CYS A 334 17.54 -14.14 -5.93
N ASP A 335 18.86 -14.28 -6.10
CA ASP A 335 19.55 -15.56 -5.99
C ASP A 335 19.43 -16.17 -4.59
N ASP A 336 19.54 -15.35 -3.55
CA ASP A 336 19.36 -15.80 -2.16
C ASP A 336 17.91 -16.11 -1.81
N LEU A 337 16.93 -15.41 -2.39
CA LEU A 337 15.51 -15.77 -2.28
C LEU A 337 15.21 -17.10 -2.99
N ILE A 338 15.90 -17.42 -4.10
CA ILE A 338 15.84 -18.76 -4.70
C ILE A 338 16.37 -19.81 -3.72
N LYS A 339 17.51 -19.54 -3.06
CA LYS A 339 18.08 -20.45 -2.05
C LYS A 339 17.13 -20.60 -0.86
N GLN A 340 16.56 -19.52 -0.35
CA GLN A 340 15.63 -19.52 0.77
C GLN A 340 14.37 -20.35 0.46
N ARG A 341 13.78 -20.20 -0.73
CA ARG A 341 12.67 -21.05 -1.18
C ARG A 341 13.03 -22.54 -1.15
N LYS A 342 14.27 -22.93 -1.45
CA LYS A 342 14.68 -24.35 -1.39
C LYS A 342 14.76 -24.87 0.06
N ILE A 343 14.93 -23.98 1.04
CA ILE A 343 15.04 -24.32 2.46
C ILE A 343 13.65 -24.53 3.08
N ASP A 344 12.72 -23.60 2.84
CA ASP A 344 11.43 -23.56 3.55
C ASP A 344 10.20 -23.74 2.66
N ASN A 345 10.38 -23.86 1.34
CA ASN A 345 9.33 -24.03 0.34
C ASN A 345 8.29 -22.88 0.27
N HIS A 346 8.59 -21.71 0.85
CA HIS A 346 7.76 -20.51 0.69
C HIS A 346 8.07 -19.77 -0.60
N LYS A 347 7.11 -18.99 -1.11
CA LYS A 347 7.16 -18.33 -2.41
C LYS A 347 8.02 -17.05 -2.43
N TRP A 348 9.17 -17.06 -1.77
CA TRP A 348 10.12 -15.93 -1.69
C TRP A 348 10.53 -15.37 -3.06
N THR A 349 10.65 -16.23 -4.08
CA THR A 349 11.00 -15.80 -5.44
C THR A 349 9.93 -14.91 -6.09
N SER A 350 8.68 -14.93 -5.60
CA SER A 350 7.62 -14.06 -6.11
C SER A 350 7.82 -12.58 -5.76
N LEU A 351 8.73 -12.27 -4.83
CA LEU A 351 9.15 -10.91 -4.52
C LEU A 351 9.99 -10.30 -5.65
N CYS A 352 10.68 -11.13 -6.45
CA CYS A 352 11.54 -10.66 -7.53
C CYS A 352 10.73 -10.29 -8.77
N ILE A 353 10.95 -9.06 -9.25
CA ILE A 353 10.37 -8.53 -10.48
C ILE A 353 11.46 -8.48 -11.54
N ALA A 354 11.19 -9.10 -12.68
CA ALA A 354 12.08 -9.22 -13.81
C ALA A 354 11.62 -8.40 -15.01
N ASP A 355 12.56 -7.92 -15.82
CA ASP A 355 12.25 -7.31 -17.11
C ASP A 355 11.74 -8.36 -18.13
N THR A 356 11.43 -7.91 -19.35
CA THR A 356 10.93 -8.78 -20.43
C THR A 356 11.95 -9.88 -20.83
N THR A 357 13.24 -9.64 -20.61
CA THR A 357 14.32 -10.62 -20.85
C THR A 357 14.44 -11.65 -19.73
N GLY A 358 13.84 -11.39 -18.56
CA GLY A 358 13.90 -12.25 -17.37
C GLY A 358 14.97 -11.82 -16.36
N LYS A 359 15.66 -10.70 -16.58
CA LYS A 359 16.65 -10.17 -15.64
C LYS A 359 15.94 -9.49 -14.46
N PRO A 360 16.30 -9.78 -13.19
CA PRO A 360 15.79 -9.06 -12.04
C PRO A 360 16.11 -7.56 -12.11
N ILE A 361 15.09 -6.73 -11.91
CA ILE A 361 15.19 -5.27 -11.88
C ILE A 361 14.70 -4.66 -10.57
N ARG A 362 13.98 -5.45 -9.75
CA ARG A 362 13.45 -5.03 -8.46
C ARG A 362 13.13 -6.24 -7.57
N VAL A 363 13.15 -6.05 -6.25
CA VAL A 363 12.65 -7.01 -5.27
C VAL A 363 11.61 -6.34 -4.37
N LEU A 364 10.33 -6.68 -4.51
CA LEU A 364 9.24 -6.18 -3.66
C LEU A 364 9.41 -6.64 -2.21
N SER A 365 8.95 -5.83 -1.27
CA SER A 365 8.84 -6.26 0.12
C SER A 365 7.72 -7.29 0.30
N PRO A 366 7.79 -8.13 1.36
CA PRO A 366 6.74 -9.09 1.66
C PRO A 366 5.35 -8.45 1.86
N GLY A 367 5.28 -7.24 2.44
CA GLY A 367 4.03 -6.50 2.64
C GLY A 367 3.38 -6.12 1.32
N ASN A 368 4.14 -5.50 0.41
CA ASN A 368 3.62 -5.14 -0.91
C ASN A 368 3.21 -6.37 -1.72
N GLN A 369 3.99 -7.45 -1.64
CA GLN A 369 3.61 -8.69 -2.32
C GLN A 369 2.35 -9.31 -1.70
N HIS A 370 2.15 -9.19 -0.39
CA HIS A 370 0.93 -9.63 0.29
C HIS A 370 -0.29 -8.81 -0.16
N ASP A 371 -0.17 -7.50 -0.36
CA ASP A 371 -1.28 -6.70 -0.89
C ASP A 371 -1.66 -7.12 -2.33
N VAL A 372 -0.67 -7.55 -3.12
CA VAL A 372 -0.84 -8.01 -4.50
C VAL A 372 -1.36 -9.46 -4.60
N ASP A 373 -1.01 -10.32 -3.64
CA ASP A 373 -1.48 -11.70 -3.48
C ASP A 373 -1.59 -12.04 -1.99
N PRO A 374 -2.76 -11.78 -1.35
CA PRO A 374 -2.94 -11.99 0.10
C PRO A 374 -2.72 -13.42 0.56
N GLY A 375 -2.78 -14.40 -0.35
CA GLY A 375 -2.56 -15.81 -0.04
C GLY A 375 -1.10 -16.25 -0.12
N ILE A 376 -0.17 -15.36 -0.51
CA ILE A 376 1.19 -15.75 -0.92
C ILE A 376 2.03 -16.39 0.20
N PHE A 377 1.89 -15.89 1.44
CA PHE A 377 2.60 -16.39 2.62
C PHE A 377 1.74 -17.22 3.57
N GLY A 378 0.41 -17.27 3.37
CA GLY A 378 -0.50 -18.11 4.13
C GLY A 378 -0.59 -17.74 5.61
N SER A 379 0.00 -18.58 6.47
CA SER A 379 0.02 -18.44 7.94
C SER A 379 1.45 -18.52 8.50
N TYR A 380 2.40 -17.95 7.76
CA TYR A 380 3.85 -17.99 7.99
C TYR A 380 4.23 -17.64 9.45
N TRP A 381 3.63 -16.59 10.02
CA TRP A 381 3.97 -16.12 11.35
C TRP A 381 3.16 -16.79 12.47
N LYS A 382 2.05 -17.46 12.13
CA LYS A 382 1.05 -17.91 13.09
C LYS A 382 1.63 -18.70 14.27
N THR A 383 2.46 -19.71 14.00
CA THR A 383 3.04 -20.56 15.05
C THR A 383 4.00 -19.77 15.95
N TYR A 384 4.76 -18.84 15.40
CA TYR A 384 5.66 -17.98 16.19
C TYR A 384 4.86 -17.04 17.09
N VAL A 385 3.85 -16.37 16.53
CA VAL A 385 2.97 -15.46 17.26
C VAL A 385 2.20 -16.20 18.36
N ASP A 386 1.71 -17.41 18.10
CA ASP A 386 1.03 -18.22 19.12
C ASP A 386 1.96 -18.50 20.32
N ARG A 387 3.23 -18.84 20.07
CA ARG A 387 4.24 -19.07 21.13
C ARG A 387 4.61 -17.78 21.87
N VAL A 388 4.73 -16.66 21.17
CA VAL A 388 4.94 -15.34 21.78
C VAL A 388 3.78 -15.00 22.72
N TRP A 389 2.54 -15.15 22.25
CA TRP A 389 1.35 -14.88 23.05
C TRP A 389 1.25 -15.80 24.26
N GLU A 390 1.55 -17.10 24.09
CA GLU A 390 1.57 -18.07 25.18
C GLU A 390 2.61 -17.71 26.24
N ARG A 391 3.86 -17.42 25.84
CA ARG A 391 4.95 -17.06 26.76
C ARG A 391 4.57 -15.88 27.65
N TYR A 392 4.00 -14.83 27.06
CA TYR A 392 3.66 -13.62 27.78
C TYR A 392 2.31 -13.68 28.51
N THR A 393 1.69 -14.85 28.67
CA THR A 393 0.62 -15.05 29.67
C THR A 393 1.21 -15.18 31.08
N THR A 394 2.38 -15.80 31.21
CA THR A 394 3.03 -16.12 32.50
C THR A 394 4.31 -15.31 32.76
N GLN A 395 4.86 -14.65 31.74
CA GLN A 395 6.00 -13.73 31.85
C GLN A 395 5.61 -12.31 31.42
N ASP A 396 6.19 -11.28 32.06
CA ASP A 396 6.07 -9.89 31.57
C ASP A 396 6.91 -9.69 30.30
N LEU A 397 6.32 -9.05 29.29
CA LEU A 397 7.04 -8.38 28.21
C LEU A 397 7.25 -6.92 28.63
N ILE A 398 8.50 -6.46 28.64
CA ILE A 398 8.87 -5.09 29.02
C ILE A 398 9.20 -4.32 27.74
N ILE A 399 8.48 -3.24 27.50
CA ILE A 399 8.74 -2.34 26.38
C ILE A 399 9.47 -1.10 26.90
N ASP A 400 10.74 -0.94 26.53
CA ASP A 400 11.45 0.32 26.72
C ASP A 400 10.96 1.31 25.67
N THR A 401 10.12 2.27 26.05
CA THR A 401 9.60 3.28 25.12
C THR A 401 10.67 4.25 24.62
N GLN A 402 11.87 4.25 25.20
CA GLN A 402 12.97 5.18 24.91
C GLN A 402 12.49 6.63 24.91
N SER A 403 11.53 6.91 25.80
CA SER A 403 10.84 8.18 25.94
C SER A 403 10.63 8.48 27.43
N LYS A 404 10.00 9.61 27.74
CA LYS A 404 9.62 9.96 29.12
C LYS A 404 8.71 8.93 29.79
N ALA A 405 8.02 8.08 29.03
CA ALA A 405 7.19 7.01 29.57
C ALA A 405 8.01 5.83 30.15
N GLY A 406 9.30 5.73 29.80
CA GLY A 406 10.21 4.72 30.34
C GLY A 406 9.80 3.29 29.97
N MET A 407 9.98 2.38 30.93
CA MET A 407 9.72 0.94 30.79
C MET A 407 8.26 0.62 31.08
N ILE A 408 7.58 0.01 30.11
CA ILE A 408 6.17 -0.37 30.21
C ILE A 408 6.04 -1.89 30.26
N LYS A 409 5.36 -2.40 31.30
CA LYS A 409 5.08 -3.84 31.42
C LYS A 409 3.83 -4.21 30.64
N CYS A 410 3.91 -5.34 29.95
CA CYS A 410 2.85 -5.91 29.15
C CYS A 410 2.63 -7.38 29.53
N ARG A 411 1.36 -7.80 29.57
CA ARG A 411 0.95 -9.17 29.81
C ARG A 411 -0.22 -9.56 28.91
N VAL A 412 -0.21 -10.78 28.40
CA VAL A 412 -1.35 -11.34 27.66
C VAL A 412 -2.44 -11.72 28.66
N VAL A 413 -3.57 -11.03 28.58
CA VAL A 413 -4.76 -11.24 29.42
C VAL A 413 -5.98 -11.26 28.50
N ASP A 414 -6.83 -12.27 28.63
CA ASP A 414 -7.99 -12.51 27.76
C ASP A 414 -7.62 -12.51 26.27
N TYR A 415 -6.54 -13.23 25.93
CA TYR A 415 -5.97 -13.36 24.57
C TYR A 415 -5.45 -12.07 23.92
N LYS A 416 -5.39 -10.96 24.66
CA LYS A 416 -4.88 -9.68 24.18
C LYS A 416 -3.70 -9.20 25.03
N LEU A 417 -2.74 -8.53 24.42
CA LEU A 417 -1.63 -7.93 25.16
C LEU A 417 -2.12 -6.64 25.82
N LYS A 418 -2.20 -6.65 27.16
CA LYS A 418 -2.49 -5.48 27.98
C LYS A 418 -1.16 -4.90 28.45
N CYS A 419 -0.97 -3.59 28.34
CA CYS A 419 0.19 -2.95 28.96
C CYS A 419 -0.21 -1.86 29.95
N ASP A 420 0.67 -1.59 30.91
CA ASP A 420 0.46 -0.55 31.90
C ASP A 420 0.37 0.83 31.24
N GLY A 421 -0.49 1.69 31.79
CA GLY A 421 -0.71 3.04 31.25
C GLY A 421 -1.56 3.10 29.97
N GLN A 422 -2.12 1.98 29.49
CA GLN A 422 -3.06 1.97 28.38
C GLN A 422 -4.31 1.11 28.64
N GLU A 423 -5.47 1.64 28.25
CA GLU A 423 -6.75 0.92 28.29
C GLU A 423 -6.93 -0.01 27.08
N ARG A 424 -6.37 0.39 25.93
CA ARG A 424 -6.45 -0.40 24.69
C ARG A 424 -5.58 -1.66 24.84
N ARG A 425 -6.23 -2.82 24.77
CA ARG A 425 -5.54 -4.11 24.69
C ARG A 425 -5.28 -4.48 23.24
N LEU A 426 -4.06 -4.90 22.93
CA LEU A 426 -3.64 -5.23 21.57
C LEU A 426 -4.09 -6.66 21.20
N PRO A 427 -4.85 -6.86 20.12
CA PRO A 427 -5.15 -8.20 19.63
C PRO A 427 -3.88 -8.93 19.19
N LYS A 428 -3.98 -10.24 19.06
CA LYS A 428 -2.93 -11.06 18.43
C LYS A 428 -2.80 -10.66 16.96
N PRO A 429 -1.59 -10.30 16.46
CA PRO A 429 -1.38 -9.96 15.06
C PRO A 429 -1.49 -11.20 14.17
N ASP A 430 -1.90 -10.98 12.92
CA ASP A 430 -1.78 -11.96 11.86
C ASP A 430 -0.56 -11.68 10.96
N ASP A 431 -0.42 -12.44 9.88
CA ASP A 431 0.68 -12.29 8.93
C ASP A 431 0.68 -10.90 8.26
N LYS A 432 -0.50 -10.38 7.90
CA LYS A 432 -0.63 -9.07 7.24
C LYS A 432 -0.16 -7.96 8.18
N ASP A 433 -0.59 -8.04 9.44
CA ASP A 433 -0.20 -7.08 10.47
C ASP A 433 1.33 -7.02 10.61
N ILE A 434 2.02 -8.16 10.59
CA ILE A 434 3.49 -8.21 10.74
C ILE A 434 4.21 -7.74 9.47
N TRP A 435 3.71 -8.06 8.28
CA TRP A 435 4.35 -7.61 7.04
C TRP A 435 4.23 -6.11 6.81
N GLY A 436 3.10 -5.50 7.18
CA GLY A 436 2.86 -4.07 6.99
C GLY A 436 3.22 -3.19 8.20
N CYS A 437 3.22 -3.74 9.41
CA CYS A 437 3.34 -2.99 10.67
C CYS A 437 2.35 -1.82 10.80
N ASN A 438 1.17 -1.90 10.16
CA ASN A 438 0.23 -0.78 10.05
C ASN A 438 -1.25 -1.16 10.27
N SER A 439 -1.57 -2.45 10.44
CA SER A 439 -2.93 -2.94 10.68
C SER A 439 -3.05 -3.67 12.03
N GLY A 440 -4.28 -4.04 12.40
CA GLY A 440 -4.55 -4.83 13.60
C GLY A 440 -4.02 -4.17 14.89
N PRO A 441 -3.11 -4.83 15.64
CA PRO A 441 -2.51 -4.25 16.83
C PRO A 441 -1.53 -3.09 16.54
N PHE A 442 -1.11 -2.90 15.28
CA PHE A 442 -0.16 -1.86 14.87
C PHE A 442 -0.82 -0.64 14.22
N ALA A 443 -2.15 -0.63 14.11
CA ALA A 443 -2.88 0.52 13.62
C ALA A 443 -2.87 1.67 14.65
N ILE A 444 -2.23 2.79 14.27
CA ILE A 444 -2.13 4.03 15.06
C ILE A 444 -3.10 5.07 14.47
N SER A 445 -3.91 5.70 15.32
CA SER A 445 -4.83 6.78 14.94
C SER A 445 -4.30 8.15 15.39
N GLU A 446 -4.84 9.25 14.85
CA GLU A 446 -4.38 10.61 15.20
C GLU A 446 -4.53 10.97 16.68
N ASN A 447 -5.51 10.37 17.37
CA ASN A 447 -5.80 10.64 18.79
C ASN A 447 -5.25 9.54 19.72
N GLU A 448 -4.32 8.74 19.23
CA GLU A 448 -3.74 7.63 19.97
C GLU A 448 -2.83 8.12 21.11
N SER A 449 -2.76 7.36 22.20
CA SER A 449 -1.92 7.75 23.34
C SER A 449 -0.42 7.67 22.98
N PRO A 450 0.44 8.57 23.50
CA PRO A 450 1.89 8.51 23.27
C PRO A 450 2.52 7.18 23.67
N ILE A 451 1.99 6.53 24.71
CA ILE A 451 2.45 5.21 25.16
C ILE A 451 2.17 4.16 24.09
N HIS A 452 0.96 4.16 23.51
CA HIS A 452 0.61 3.22 22.45
C HIS A 452 1.44 3.46 21.18
N THR A 453 1.61 4.73 20.77
CA THR A 453 2.50 5.10 19.65
C THR A 453 3.95 4.67 19.88
N ALA A 454 4.41 4.59 21.14
CA ALA A 454 5.73 4.07 21.46
C ALA A 454 5.79 2.53 21.51
N ILE A 455 4.72 1.83 21.92
CA ILE A 455 4.69 0.37 22.00
C ILE A 455 4.70 -0.29 20.61
N VAL A 456 3.89 0.25 19.69
CA VAL A 456 3.65 -0.37 18.37
C VAL A 456 4.95 -0.64 17.57
N PRO A 457 5.86 0.34 17.39
CA PRO A 457 7.11 0.10 16.66
C PRO A 457 7.94 -1.05 17.23
N ARG A 458 8.05 -1.10 18.55
CA ARG A 458 8.92 -2.04 19.28
C ARG A 458 8.38 -3.46 19.25
N LEU A 459 7.06 -3.59 19.39
CA LEU A 459 6.40 -4.87 19.23
C LEU A 459 6.51 -5.38 17.78
N CYS A 460 6.31 -4.52 16.78
CA CYS A 460 6.43 -4.95 15.39
C CYS A 460 7.86 -5.35 15.03
N ALA A 461 8.86 -4.52 15.39
CA ALA A 461 10.27 -4.84 15.15
C ALA A 461 10.70 -6.16 15.82
N GLY A 462 10.25 -6.42 17.05
CA GLY A 462 10.54 -7.67 17.75
C GLY A 462 9.93 -8.90 17.05
N LEU A 463 8.76 -8.77 16.44
CA LEU A 463 8.13 -9.83 15.64
C LEU A 463 8.85 -10.03 14.29
N VAL A 464 9.08 -8.96 13.53
CA VAL A 464 9.73 -8.99 12.21
C VAL A 464 11.14 -9.59 12.29
N ARG A 465 11.90 -9.23 13.33
CA ARG A 465 13.26 -9.73 13.59
C ARG A 465 13.30 -11.06 14.36
N SER A 466 12.13 -11.58 14.76
CA SER A 466 11.95 -12.81 15.54
C SER A 466 12.69 -12.85 16.88
N THR A 467 12.82 -11.71 17.56
CA THR A 467 13.61 -11.59 18.80
C THR A 467 12.84 -11.88 20.09
N LEU A 468 11.51 -11.85 20.08
CA LEU A 468 10.68 -11.95 21.29
C LEU A 468 10.85 -13.27 22.07
N LEU A 469 11.20 -14.36 21.38
CA LEU A 469 11.42 -15.66 22.01
C LEU A 469 12.89 -15.97 22.35
N LEU A 470 13.81 -15.07 21.99
CA LEU A 470 15.24 -15.21 22.32
C LEU A 470 15.49 -14.93 23.81
N GLU A 471 16.67 -15.32 24.27
CA GLU A 471 17.18 -14.87 25.57
C GLU A 471 17.25 -13.33 25.60
N SER A 472 16.81 -12.72 26.69
CA SER A 472 16.60 -11.25 26.81
C SER A 472 15.52 -10.65 25.90
N GLY A 473 14.89 -11.42 25.02
CA GLY A 473 13.79 -10.98 24.15
C GLY A 473 12.51 -10.52 24.87
N PHE A 474 12.41 -10.75 26.18
CA PHE A 474 11.35 -10.23 27.04
C PHE A 474 11.47 -8.72 27.31
N MET A 475 12.58 -8.08 26.92
CA MET A 475 12.76 -6.62 26.95
C MET A 475 12.95 -6.12 25.52
N GLN A 476 12.14 -5.15 25.08
CA GLN A 476 12.15 -4.67 23.70
C GLN A 476 12.23 -3.14 23.61
N PRO A 477 13.17 -2.59 22.83
CA PRO A 477 14.33 -3.26 22.22
C PRO A 477 15.42 -3.51 23.27
N SER A 478 16.08 -4.66 23.23
CA SER A 478 17.27 -4.94 24.05
C SER A 478 18.37 -5.68 23.29
N LEU A 479 17.98 -6.50 22.32
CA LEU A 479 18.88 -7.24 21.44
C LEU A 479 19.26 -6.37 20.24
N GLY A 480 20.54 -6.42 19.85
CA GLY A 480 21.08 -5.75 18.66
C GLY A 480 21.13 -6.64 17.42
N GLN A 481 21.69 -6.11 16.34
CA GLN A 481 21.74 -6.69 14.99
C GLN A 481 22.24 -8.13 14.94
N THR A 482 23.21 -8.50 15.78
CA THR A 482 23.75 -9.87 15.84
C THR A 482 22.71 -10.93 16.23
N SER A 483 21.60 -10.52 16.86
CA SER A 483 20.51 -11.40 17.28
C SER A 483 19.34 -11.41 16.29
N TYR A 484 19.29 -10.48 15.34
CA TYR A 484 18.16 -10.35 14.41
C TYR A 484 18.16 -11.49 13.40
N TYR A 485 16.96 -12.01 13.11
CA TYR A 485 16.74 -13.01 12.06
C TYR A 485 17.50 -14.34 12.27
N THR A 486 17.86 -14.67 13.52
CA THR A 486 18.66 -15.86 13.88
C THR A 486 17.84 -17.13 14.12
N VAL A 487 16.50 -17.01 14.13
CA VAL A 487 15.56 -18.12 14.33
C VAL A 487 14.47 -18.10 13.26
N ASN A 488 13.73 -19.20 13.13
CA ASN A 488 12.61 -19.31 12.19
C ASN A 488 11.25 -19.41 12.89
N PRO A 489 10.16 -18.92 12.26
CA PRO A 489 10.15 -18.07 11.05
C PRO A 489 10.81 -16.71 11.32
N THR A 490 11.20 -15.99 10.26
CA THR A 490 11.69 -14.61 10.34
C THR A 490 11.49 -13.86 9.03
N ASN A 491 11.66 -12.53 9.02
CA ASN A 491 11.58 -11.78 7.77
C ASN A 491 12.86 -12.00 6.94
N HIS A 492 12.86 -13.06 6.12
CA HIS A 492 13.99 -13.41 5.27
C HIS A 492 14.29 -12.36 4.20
N TYR A 493 13.31 -11.57 3.76
CA TYR A 493 13.57 -10.43 2.89
C TYR A 493 14.49 -9.43 3.59
N SER A 494 14.11 -8.94 4.78
CA SER A 494 14.93 -7.98 5.52
C SER A 494 16.30 -8.56 5.88
N ARG A 495 16.35 -9.83 6.35
CA ARG A 495 17.62 -10.54 6.62
C ARG A 495 18.58 -10.52 5.41
N ILE A 496 18.07 -10.80 4.22
CA ILE A 496 18.88 -10.86 2.99
C ILE A 496 19.26 -9.44 2.54
N VAL A 497 18.35 -8.47 2.62
CA VAL A 497 18.65 -7.06 2.27
C VAL A 497 19.80 -6.52 3.12
N HIS A 498 19.72 -6.64 4.45
CA HIS A 498 20.82 -6.20 5.34
C HIS A 498 22.15 -6.89 5.04
N SER A 499 22.15 -8.15 4.58
CA SER A 499 23.39 -8.86 4.25
C SER A 499 24.12 -8.30 3.02
N TYR A 500 23.44 -7.46 2.24
CA TYR A 500 23.98 -6.78 1.06
C TYR A 500 24.16 -5.27 1.26
N GLU A 501 23.77 -4.73 2.42
CA GLU A 501 24.13 -3.38 2.83
C GLU A 501 25.61 -3.37 3.19
N VAL A 502 26.40 -2.50 2.56
CA VAL A 502 27.86 -2.52 2.72
C VAL A 502 28.29 -2.23 4.16
N ASP A 503 27.51 -1.44 4.88
CA ASP A 503 27.71 -1.14 6.29
C ASP A 503 26.73 -1.89 7.21
N GLY A 504 25.94 -2.83 6.67
CA GLY A 504 24.89 -3.57 7.38
C GLY A 504 23.61 -2.77 7.67
N ARG A 505 23.56 -1.48 7.26
CA ARG A 505 22.49 -0.56 7.66
C ARG A 505 21.61 -0.17 6.49
N GLY A 506 20.31 -0.36 6.64
CA GLY A 506 19.33 -0.04 5.61
C GLY A 506 17.91 -0.32 6.09
N TYR A 507 16.94 0.45 5.60
CA TYR A 507 15.58 0.44 6.13
C TYR A 507 14.70 -0.61 5.40
N ALA A 508 14.71 -1.86 5.86
CA ALA A 508 14.12 -3.01 5.17
C ALA A 508 12.69 -3.40 5.62
N PHE A 509 12.13 -2.73 6.63
CA PHE A 509 10.72 -2.80 7.05
C PHE A 509 10.34 -1.56 7.87
N SER A 510 9.06 -1.27 8.07
CA SER A 510 8.51 0.02 8.57
C SER A 510 9.03 0.54 9.91
N TYR A 511 9.70 -0.26 10.74
CA TYR A 511 10.22 0.12 12.05
C TYR A 511 11.64 -0.39 12.29
N ASP A 512 12.47 -0.43 11.23
CA ASP A 512 13.87 -0.86 11.31
C ASP A 512 14.75 0.09 12.16
N ASP A 513 14.27 1.30 12.41
CA ASP A 513 14.89 2.31 13.27
C ASP A 513 14.74 2.02 14.77
N VAL A 514 13.97 1.01 15.15
CA VAL A 514 13.93 0.53 16.53
C VAL A 514 15.24 -0.19 16.86
N ASN A 515 16.08 0.39 17.71
CA ASN A 515 17.37 -0.18 18.12
C ASN A 515 17.53 -0.11 19.65
N PRO A 516 18.39 -0.96 20.27
CA PRO A 516 18.74 -0.81 21.68
C PRO A 516 19.45 0.53 22.00
N ASN A 517 19.53 0.91 23.28
CA ASN A 517 20.13 2.20 23.72
C ASN A 517 21.68 2.22 23.69
N ASN A 518 22.31 1.62 22.69
CA ASN A 518 23.77 1.44 22.58
C ASN A 518 24.36 2.12 21.33
N ASP A 519 23.70 3.16 20.82
CA ASP A 519 24.04 3.90 19.59
C ASP A 519 24.05 3.04 18.31
N GLU A 520 23.52 1.82 18.36
CA GLU A 520 23.33 0.97 17.19
C GLU A 520 22.24 1.54 16.28
N ASP A 521 22.47 1.49 14.97
CA ASP A 521 21.53 1.89 13.94
C ASP A 521 21.47 0.80 12.87
N ALA A 522 20.43 -0.04 12.87
CA ALA A 522 20.20 -1.00 11.79
C ALA A 522 19.59 -0.36 10.54
N SER A 523 18.99 0.82 10.68
CA SER A 523 18.12 1.42 9.66
C SER A 523 18.86 2.29 8.64
N GLY A 524 20.04 2.80 9.01
CA GLY A 524 20.81 3.74 8.19
C GLY A 524 20.16 5.12 8.12
N VAL A 525 19.45 5.54 9.17
CA VAL A 525 18.83 6.88 9.23
C VAL A 525 19.89 7.91 9.61
N VAL A 526 20.01 8.95 8.79
CA VAL A 526 20.84 10.12 9.09
C VAL A 526 19.98 11.31 9.52
N SER A 527 20.37 12.00 10.59
CA SER A 527 19.61 13.15 11.09
C SER A 527 20.48 14.18 11.83
N SER A 528 20.13 15.46 11.69
CA SER A 528 20.71 16.56 12.46
C SER A 528 19.70 17.71 12.53
N ASP A 529 19.76 18.50 13.60
CA ASP A 529 19.05 19.77 13.75
C ASP A 529 19.79 20.94 13.09
N ASN A 530 21.04 20.74 12.66
CA ASN A 530 21.92 21.77 12.15
C ASN A 530 22.69 21.30 10.90
N VAL A 531 21.96 20.88 9.86
CA VAL A 531 22.53 20.35 8.61
C VAL A 531 23.34 21.42 7.86
N HIS A 532 24.56 21.08 7.45
CA HIS A 532 25.36 21.82 6.48
C HIS A 532 25.08 21.33 5.05
N LEU A 533 25.09 20.02 4.82
CA LEU A 533 24.87 19.42 3.52
C LEU A 533 24.33 17.99 3.64
N LEU A 534 23.30 17.67 2.86
CA LEU A 534 22.86 16.29 2.63
C LEU A 534 23.26 15.86 1.20
N THR A 535 24.11 14.85 1.09
CA THR A 535 24.51 14.25 -0.19
C THR A 535 23.80 12.92 -0.40
N ILE A 536 23.21 12.73 -1.59
CA ILE A 536 22.56 11.48 -2.00
C ILE A 536 23.24 10.96 -3.26
N HIS A 537 23.69 9.72 -3.23
CA HIS A 537 24.36 9.03 -4.33
C HIS A 537 23.40 8.07 -5.02
N ALA A 538 23.08 8.34 -6.28
CA ALA A 538 22.34 7.41 -7.13
C ALA A 538 23.30 6.37 -7.72
N GLY A 539 23.10 5.09 -7.38
CA GLY A 539 23.99 3.99 -7.78
C GLY A 539 25.11 3.72 -6.79
N GLY A 540 24.78 3.66 -5.49
CA GLY A 540 25.73 3.29 -4.43
C GLY A 540 26.44 1.93 -4.66
N PRO A 541 27.32 1.51 -3.74
CA PRO A 541 27.56 2.09 -2.42
C PRO A 541 28.40 3.39 -2.49
N LEU A 542 28.55 4.08 -1.36
CA LEU A 542 29.50 5.20 -1.25
C LEU A 542 30.92 4.73 -1.63
N SER A 543 31.61 5.47 -2.49
CA SER A 543 32.92 5.08 -3.07
C SER A 543 34.00 4.81 -2.02
N ASP A 544 33.89 5.44 -0.85
CA ASP A 544 34.87 5.38 0.23
C ASP A 544 34.62 4.17 1.16
N TYR A 545 33.49 3.48 0.97
CA TYR A 545 33.16 2.18 1.59
C TYR A 545 33.52 1.04 0.62
N SER A 546 34.76 0.99 0.16
CA SER A 546 35.27 -0.23 -0.47
C SER A 546 35.63 -1.23 0.63
N LEU A 547 34.80 -2.28 0.76
CA LEU A 547 34.96 -3.50 1.58
C LEU A 547 36.28 -3.59 2.37
N GLN A 548 36.21 -3.33 3.68
CA GLN A 548 37.21 -3.85 4.64
C GLN A 548 36.98 -5.34 4.88
#